data_AF-A0A7Z2ZES3-F1
#
_entry.id   AF-A0A7Z2ZES3-F1
#
_cell.length_a   1.000
_cell.length_b   1.000
_cell.length_c   1.000
_cell.angle_alpha   90.00
_cell.angle_beta   90.00
_cell.angle_gamma   90.00
#
_symmetry.space_group_name_H-M   'P 1'
#
loop_
_entity.id
_entity.type
_entity.pdbx_description
1 polymer ?
#
loop_
_entity_poly.entity_id
_entity_poly.type
_entity_poly.pdbx_seq_one_letter_code
_entity_poly.pdbx_strand_id
1 'polypeptide(L)'
;MSQNAHSLLLFFEGEQNYRTCLKILRLLEEADSEEARDLGEEWGVDLAAEWDGEWFNQSVAPAHTFIRLNYETATRYELPLELLQQLFEAGLKTACLEIFYDQVGEFAQFFFTEGELVAPDVMFGKQAGLADIVEQEFECDLGNEARHGYQLPATITQLIRQREENEARGKEMLEAMMSLGVASRQTGAHPLELARSALVLRAVGKGLLQAIVFGVLTVLLFKGLWLWVGLTVVLLVLLPLLYVSKVAAVFKDDTDDVGEEALC
;
A
#
# COMPACT_ATOMS: atom_id res chain seq x y z
N MET A 1 -21.87 2.51 10.15
CA MET A 1 -20.66 1.89 9.58
C MET A 1 -20.00 3.00 8.81
N SER A 2 -18.71 3.28 9.03
CA SER A 2 -18.04 4.33 8.28
C SER A 2 -17.80 3.85 6.84
N GLN A 3 -17.81 4.79 5.89
CA GLN A 3 -17.69 4.56 4.45
C GLN A 3 -16.73 5.59 3.87
N ASN A 4 -16.05 5.24 2.78
CA ASN A 4 -15.25 6.22 2.04
C ASN A 4 -16.07 6.70 0.85
N ALA A 5 -16.10 8.02 0.62
CA ALA A 5 -16.73 8.60 -0.56
C ALA A 5 -15.66 8.90 -1.61
N HIS A 6 -15.93 8.57 -2.86
CA HIS A 6 -14.99 8.71 -3.98
C HIS A 6 -15.58 9.60 -5.05
N SER A 7 -14.76 10.50 -5.60
CA SER A 7 -15.03 11.27 -6.81
C SER A 7 -13.96 10.98 -7.86
N LEU A 8 -14.33 10.30 -8.95
CA LEU A 8 -13.41 9.90 -10.02
C LEU A 8 -13.74 10.66 -11.31
N LEU A 9 -12.77 11.41 -11.82
CA LEU A 9 -12.85 12.14 -13.09
C LEU A 9 -12.06 11.39 -14.16
N LEU A 10 -12.72 11.06 -15.27
CA LEU A 10 -12.13 10.31 -16.38
C LEU A 10 -12.03 11.19 -17.63
N PHE A 11 -10.81 11.38 -18.14
CA PHE A 11 -10.51 12.15 -19.34
C PHE A 11 -10.00 11.23 -20.45
N PHE A 12 -10.72 11.17 -21.57
CA PHE A 12 -10.36 10.31 -22.71
C PHE A 12 -9.68 11.11 -23.83
N GLU A 13 -8.79 10.46 -24.57
CA GLU A 13 -8.14 11.10 -25.73
C GLU A 13 -9.09 11.23 -26.94
N GLY A 14 -9.99 10.25 -27.13
CA GLY A 14 -10.92 10.19 -28.24
C GLY A 14 -12.39 10.24 -27.82
N GLU A 15 -13.21 10.95 -28.60
CA GLU A 15 -14.66 11.08 -28.37
C GLU A 15 -15.38 9.72 -28.40
N GLN A 16 -14.89 8.76 -29.20
CA GLN A 16 -15.46 7.41 -29.26
C GLN A 16 -15.32 6.68 -27.91
N ASN A 17 -14.15 6.74 -27.27
CA ASN A 17 -13.92 6.07 -25.99
C ASN A 17 -14.73 6.74 -24.87
N TYR A 18 -14.80 8.08 -24.89
CA TYR A 18 -15.68 8.84 -24.00
C TYR A 18 -17.15 8.38 -24.12
N ARG A 19 -17.68 8.32 -25.35
CA ARG A 19 -19.08 7.94 -25.59
C ARG A 19 -19.35 6.48 -25.22
N THR A 20 -18.39 5.59 -25.47
CA THR A 20 -18.51 4.17 -25.14
C THR A 20 -18.54 3.98 -23.62
N CYS A 21 -17.60 4.57 -22.90
CA CYS A 21 -17.58 4.56 -21.43
C CYS A 21 -18.87 5.13 -20.84
N LEU A 22 -19.31 6.30 -21.33
CA LEU A 22 -20.55 6.92 -20.87
C LEU A 22 -21.78 6.05 -21.15
N LYS A 23 -21.84 5.35 -22.29
CA LYS A 23 -22.94 4.43 -22.60
C LYS A 23 -22.98 3.28 -21.59
N ILE A 24 -21.84 2.63 -21.33
CA ILE A 24 -21.76 1.53 -20.36
C ILE A 24 -22.22 2.01 -18.98
N LEU A 25 -21.71 3.15 -18.53
CA LEU A 25 -22.07 3.75 -17.25
C LEU A 25 -23.56 4.07 -17.12
N ARG A 26 -24.19 4.58 -18.19
CA ARG A 26 -25.64 4.85 -18.21
C ARG A 26 -26.47 3.56 -18.15
N LEU A 27 -26.06 2.51 -18.86
CA LEU A 27 -26.71 1.20 -18.78
C LEU A 27 -26.64 0.64 -17.35
N LEU A 28 -25.49 0.80 -16.69
CA LEU A 28 -25.30 0.40 -15.28
C LEU A 28 -26.19 1.22 -14.32
N GLU A 29 -26.34 2.53 -14.52
CA GLU A 29 -27.28 3.37 -13.74
C GLU A 29 -28.75 2.96 -13.95
N GLU A 30 -29.11 2.52 -15.15
CA GLU A 30 -30.46 2.06 -15.50
C GLU A 30 -30.73 0.60 -15.08
N ALA A 31 -29.76 -0.05 -14.41
CA ALA A 31 -29.79 -1.45 -13.98
C ALA A 31 -29.88 -2.46 -15.15
N ASP A 32 -29.40 -2.10 -16.33
CA ASP A 32 -29.23 -3.00 -17.47
C ASP A 32 -27.80 -3.59 -17.50
N SER A 33 -27.50 -4.40 -16.49
CA SER A 33 -26.15 -4.96 -16.29
C SER A 33 -25.78 -6.06 -17.30
N GLU A 34 -26.68 -6.53 -18.16
CA GLU A 34 -26.38 -7.50 -19.22
C GLU A 34 -25.84 -6.78 -20.44
N GLU A 35 -26.55 -5.78 -20.97
CA GLU A 35 -26.06 -4.99 -22.11
C GLU A 35 -24.78 -4.23 -21.75
N ALA A 36 -24.66 -3.75 -20.51
CA ALA A 36 -23.44 -3.10 -20.03
C ALA A 36 -22.22 -4.03 -20.05
N ARG A 37 -22.39 -5.30 -19.66
CA ARG A 37 -21.32 -6.31 -19.66
C ARG A 37 -20.90 -6.68 -21.07
N ASP A 38 -21.86 -6.93 -21.96
CA ASP A 38 -21.57 -7.26 -23.36
C ASP A 38 -20.77 -6.14 -24.04
N LEU A 39 -21.17 -4.89 -23.83
CA LEU A 39 -20.48 -3.73 -24.38
C LEU A 39 -19.11 -3.51 -23.73
N GLY A 40 -18.99 -3.76 -22.42
CA GLY A 40 -17.73 -3.74 -21.70
C GLY A 40 -16.74 -4.79 -22.21
N GLU A 41 -17.20 -6.01 -22.46
CA GLU A 41 -16.39 -7.10 -23.01
C GLU A 41 -15.91 -6.77 -24.44
N GLU A 42 -16.77 -6.21 -25.29
CA GLU A 42 -16.39 -5.75 -26.63
C GLU A 42 -15.34 -4.63 -26.57
N TRP A 43 -15.47 -3.72 -25.61
CA TRP A 43 -14.53 -2.61 -25.42
C TRP A 43 -13.23 -3.01 -24.68
N GLY A 44 -13.22 -4.16 -23.99
CA GLY A 44 -12.10 -4.64 -23.19
C GLY A 44 -12.01 -4.04 -21.78
N VAL A 45 -13.12 -3.50 -21.24
CA VAL A 45 -13.19 -2.91 -19.90
C VAL A 45 -14.36 -3.50 -19.11
N ASP A 46 -14.06 -4.14 -18.00
CA ASP A 46 -15.05 -4.73 -17.09
C ASP A 46 -15.47 -3.74 -15.99
N LEU A 47 -16.16 -2.69 -16.41
CA LEU A 47 -16.69 -1.66 -15.49
C LEU A 47 -17.80 -2.21 -14.59
N ALA A 48 -18.53 -3.22 -15.07
CA ALA A 48 -19.63 -3.84 -14.34
C ALA A 48 -19.16 -4.60 -13.10
N ALA A 49 -17.96 -5.20 -13.12
CA ALA A 49 -17.40 -5.89 -11.97
C ALA A 49 -17.19 -4.95 -10.76
N GLU A 50 -16.68 -3.73 -10.99
CA GLU A 50 -16.54 -2.73 -9.93
C GLU A 50 -17.89 -2.16 -9.50
N TRP A 51 -18.74 -1.84 -10.48
CA TRP A 51 -20.05 -1.23 -10.23
C TRP A 51 -20.96 -2.10 -9.36
N ASP A 52 -21.10 -3.39 -9.69
CA ASP A 52 -21.93 -4.35 -8.94
C ASP A 52 -21.20 -4.92 -7.71
N GLY A 53 -19.92 -4.62 -7.55
CA GLY A 53 -19.02 -5.21 -6.55
C GLY A 53 -18.96 -4.45 -5.22
N GLU A 54 -17.85 -3.75 -4.97
CA GLU A 54 -17.60 -3.05 -3.70
C GLU A 54 -18.12 -1.59 -3.70
N TRP A 55 -18.68 -1.11 -4.81
CA TRP A 55 -19.24 0.24 -4.93
C TRP A 55 -20.70 0.27 -4.44
N PHE A 56 -21.09 1.42 -3.87
CA PHE A 56 -22.45 1.74 -3.45
C PHE A 56 -22.79 3.18 -3.80
N ASN A 57 -24.08 3.53 -3.82
CA ASN A 57 -24.56 4.90 -4.06
C ASN A 57 -23.93 5.55 -5.30
N GLN A 58 -23.75 4.76 -6.35
CA GLN A 58 -23.05 5.15 -7.57
C GLN A 58 -23.87 6.19 -8.35
N SER A 59 -23.19 7.16 -8.95
CA SER A 59 -23.80 8.14 -9.85
C SER A 59 -22.81 8.61 -10.92
N VAL A 60 -23.37 8.97 -12.07
CA VAL A 60 -22.63 9.38 -13.27
C VAL A 60 -23.08 10.76 -13.70
N ALA A 61 -22.15 11.71 -13.69
CA ALA A 61 -22.33 13.06 -14.19
C ALA A 61 -21.44 13.28 -15.42
N PRO A 62 -22.01 13.31 -16.64
CA PRO A 62 -21.24 13.62 -17.84
C PRO A 62 -20.94 15.13 -17.92
N ALA A 63 -19.70 15.47 -18.25
CA ALA A 63 -19.29 16.81 -18.63
C ALA A 63 -18.81 16.82 -20.10
N HIS A 64 -18.56 17.99 -20.67
CA HIS A 64 -18.12 18.07 -22.07
C HIS A 64 -16.74 17.43 -22.29
N THR A 65 -15.86 17.47 -21.29
CA THR A 65 -14.45 17.08 -21.42
C THR A 65 -14.05 15.89 -20.53
N PHE A 66 -14.93 15.45 -19.62
CA PHE A 66 -14.68 14.35 -18.70
C PHE A 66 -15.99 13.69 -18.26
N ILE A 67 -15.87 12.50 -17.70
CA ILE A 67 -16.96 11.82 -17.00
C ILE A 67 -16.64 11.87 -15.51
N ARG A 68 -17.59 12.32 -14.69
CA ARG A 68 -17.49 12.23 -13.23
C ARG A 68 -18.30 11.04 -12.73
N LEU A 69 -17.64 10.22 -11.94
CA LEU A 69 -18.22 9.11 -11.19
C LEU A 69 -18.14 9.43 -9.70
N ASN A 70 -19.27 9.33 -9.00
CA ASN A 70 -19.26 9.34 -7.55
C ASN A 70 -19.74 7.99 -7.04
N TYR A 71 -19.06 7.44 -6.05
CA TYR A 71 -19.42 6.16 -5.44
C TYR A 71 -18.88 6.10 -4.01
N GLU A 72 -19.51 5.26 -3.20
CA GLU A 72 -19.08 4.98 -1.83
C GLU A 72 -18.56 3.56 -1.74
N THR A 73 -17.62 3.32 -0.81
CA THR A 73 -17.05 1.99 -0.58
C THR A 73 -16.89 1.70 0.90
N ALA A 74 -16.60 0.44 1.23
CA ALA A 74 -16.13 0.08 2.56
C ALA A 74 -14.77 0.75 2.86
N THR A 75 -14.46 0.95 4.14
CA THR A 75 -13.21 1.60 4.57
C THR A 75 -11.94 0.82 4.23
N ARG A 76 -12.08 -0.48 3.97
CA ARG A 76 -10.99 -1.37 3.55
C ARG A 76 -10.72 -1.35 2.04
N TYR A 77 -11.63 -0.75 1.26
CA TYR A 77 -11.52 -0.72 -0.18
C TYR A 77 -10.31 0.13 -0.57
N GLU A 78 -9.47 -0.42 -1.43
CA GLU A 78 -8.31 0.27 -1.97
C GLU A 78 -8.64 0.90 -3.34
N LEU A 79 -7.67 1.55 -3.97
CA LEU A 79 -7.87 2.19 -5.28
C LEU A 79 -8.41 1.20 -6.36
N PRO A 80 -9.27 1.63 -7.30
CA PRO A 80 -9.75 0.78 -8.42
C PRO A 80 -8.66 0.56 -9.49
N LEU A 81 -7.50 0.00 -9.11
CA LEU A 81 -6.31 -0.04 -9.97
C LEU A 81 -6.52 -0.91 -11.21
N GLU A 82 -7.21 -2.03 -11.06
CA GLU A 82 -7.50 -2.98 -12.13
C GLU A 82 -8.40 -2.33 -13.19
N LEU A 83 -9.45 -1.64 -12.76
CA LEU A 83 -10.32 -0.86 -13.64
C LEU A 83 -9.55 0.29 -14.31
N LEU A 84 -8.76 1.05 -13.55
CA LEU A 84 -7.96 2.15 -14.11
C LEU A 84 -7.01 1.62 -15.18
N GLN A 85 -6.36 0.48 -14.95
CA GLN A 85 -5.48 -0.14 -15.94
C GLN A 85 -6.23 -0.44 -17.24
N GLN A 86 -7.39 -1.10 -17.16
CA GLN A 86 -8.21 -1.42 -18.33
C GLN A 86 -8.65 -0.15 -19.07
N LEU A 87 -9.05 0.90 -18.35
CA LEU A 87 -9.43 2.17 -18.94
C LEU A 87 -8.26 2.84 -19.67
N PHE A 88 -7.04 2.83 -19.12
CA PHE A 88 -5.83 3.31 -19.79
C PHE A 88 -5.51 2.51 -21.05
N GLU A 89 -5.63 1.18 -20.99
CA GLU A 89 -5.46 0.31 -22.15
C GLU A 89 -6.53 0.57 -23.23
N ALA A 90 -7.73 0.98 -22.82
CA ALA A 90 -8.86 1.36 -23.68
C ALA A 90 -8.86 2.84 -24.13
N GLY A 91 -7.78 3.59 -23.85
CA GLY A 91 -7.56 4.96 -24.35
C GLY A 91 -8.03 6.09 -23.42
N LEU A 92 -8.09 5.84 -22.12
CA LEU A 92 -8.09 6.89 -21.10
C LEU A 92 -6.75 7.64 -21.12
N LYS A 93 -6.82 8.97 -21.08
CA LYS A 93 -5.63 9.84 -21.08
C LYS A 93 -5.18 10.18 -19.66
N THR A 94 -6.15 10.53 -18.82
CA THR A 94 -5.92 11.00 -17.45
C THR A 94 -7.09 10.57 -16.57
N ALA A 95 -6.81 10.17 -15.33
CA ALA A 95 -7.80 10.03 -14.28
C ALA A 95 -7.38 10.81 -13.04
N CYS A 96 -8.34 11.53 -12.44
CA CYS A 96 -8.17 12.17 -11.15
C CYS A 96 -9.14 11.53 -10.18
N LEU A 97 -8.69 11.12 -9.00
CA LEU A 97 -9.53 10.51 -7.97
C LEU A 97 -9.36 11.27 -6.67
N GLU A 98 -10.47 11.66 -6.05
CA GLU A 98 -10.53 12.15 -4.69
C GLU A 98 -11.26 11.14 -3.80
N ILE A 99 -10.71 10.89 -2.62
CA ILE A 99 -11.30 10.02 -1.60
C ILE A 99 -11.46 10.82 -0.32
N PHE A 100 -12.69 10.87 0.20
CA PHE A 100 -12.97 11.35 1.55
C PHE A 100 -13.05 10.16 2.51
N TYR A 101 -12.16 10.14 3.50
CA TYR A 101 -12.12 9.11 4.54
C TYR A 101 -12.93 9.56 5.77
N ASP A 102 -14.21 9.17 5.83
CA ASP A 102 -15.16 9.54 6.90
C ASP A 102 -14.63 9.24 8.33
N GLN A 103 -13.82 8.19 8.51
CA GLN A 103 -13.27 7.84 9.82
C GLN A 103 -12.31 8.89 10.40
N VAL A 104 -11.55 9.55 9.53
CA VAL A 104 -10.49 10.50 9.92
C VAL A 104 -10.84 11.93 9.52
N GLY A 105 -11.85 12.12 8.66
CA GLY A 105 -12.26 13.43 8.16
C GLY A 105 -11.23 14.07 7.22
N GLU A 106 -10.47 13.24 6.50
CA GLU A 106 -9.38 13.68 5.62
C GLU A 106 -9.67 13.31 4.16
N PHE A 107 -9.12 14.12 3.25
CA PHE A 107 -9.14 13.87 1.82
C PHE A 107 -7.78 13.36 1.34
N ALA A 108 -7.80 12.45 0.37
CA ALA A 108 -6.63 12.12 -0.45
C ALA A 108 -6.97 12.23 -1.93
N GLN A 109 -6.04 12.78 -2.69
CA GLN A 109 -6.17 12.94 -4.12
C GLN A 109 -5.10 12.11 -4.84
N PHE A 110 -5.49 11.48 -5.94
CA PHE A 110 -4.66 10.61 -6.75
C PHE A 110 -4.76 11.01 -8.21
N PHE A 111 -3.61 11.18 -8.85
CA PHE A 111 -3.51 11.73 -10.19
C PHE A 111 -2.81 10.72 -11.09
N PHE A 112 -3.56 10.13 -12.02
CA PHE A 112 -3.06 9.15 -12.98
C PHE A 112 -2.97 9.73 -14.38
N THR A 113 -1.81 9.62 -15.02
CA THR A 113 -1.61 9.98 -16.43
C THR A 113 -0.73 8.93 -17.10
N GLU A 114 -1.05 8.56 -18.35
CA GLU A 114 -0.28 7.56 -19.11
C GLU A 114 -0.08 6.23 -18.34
N GLY A 115 -1.06 5.82 -17.51
CA GLY A 115 -0.98 4.59 -16.71
C GLY A 115 -0.07 4.68 -15.47
N GLU A 116 0.35 5.88 -15.07
CA GLU A 116 1.19 6.13 -13.89
C GLU A 116 0.50 7.07 -12.91
N LEU A 117 0.59 6.75 -11.61
CA LEU A 117 0.33 7.68 -10.52
C LEU A 117 1.49 8.68 -10.47
N VAL A 118 1.17 9.96 -10.60
CA VAL A 118 2.13 11.07 -10.66
C VAL A 118 1.78 12.15 -9.66
N ALA A 119 2.73 13.06 -9.44
CA ALA A 119 2.49 14.25 -8.65
C ALA A 119 1.61 15.26 -9.42
N PRO A 120 0.83 16.09 -8.73
CA PRO A 120 -0.11 17.04 -9.36
C PRO A 120 0.58 18.03 -10.30
N ASP A 121 1.77 18.51 -9.94
CA ASP A 121 2.59 19.42 -10.76
C ASP A 121 2.96 18.79 -12.12
N VAL A 122 3.30 17.50 -12.13
CA VAL A 122 3.61 16.74 -13.35
C VAL A 122 2.36 16.62 -14.23
N MET A 123 1.21 16.30 -13.64
CA MET A 123 -0.04 16.16 -14.37
C MET A 123 -0.51 17.50 -14.98
N PHE A 124 -0.56 18.56 -14.18
CA PHE A 124 -1.04 19.87 -14.64
C PHE A 124 -0.07 20.53 -15.63
N GLY A 125 1.22 20.19 -15.57
CA GLY A 125 2.20 20.57 -16.59
C GLY A 125 1.92 19.95 -17.98
N LYS A 126 1.29 18.77 -18.04
CA LYS A 126 0.98 18.07 -19.30
C LYS A 126 -0.36 18.47 -19.92
N GLN A 127 -1.32 18.95 -19.13
CA GLN A 127 -2.68 19.26 -19.60
C GLN A 127 -3.18 20.61 -19.06
N ALA A 128 -3.13 21.62 -19.93
CA ALA A 128 -3.61 22.96 -19.59
C ALA A 128 -5.11 22.97 -19.25
N GLY A 129 -5.48 23.72 -18.21
CA GLY A 129 -6.86 23.85 -17.73
C GLY A 129 -7.36 22.68 -16.88
N LEU A 130 -6.55 21.63 -16.67
CA LEU A 130 -6.94 20.50 -15.84
C LEU A 130 -6.98 20.87 -14.34
N ALA A 131 -6.07 21.73 -13.88
CA ALA A 131 -6.07 22.23 -12.51
C ALA A 131 -7.39 22.92 -12.16
N ASP A 132 -7.86 23.84 -13.02
CA ASP A 132 -9.12 24.56 -12.83
C ASP A 132 -10.32 23.60 -12.75
N ILE A 133 -10.34 22.54 -13.56
CA ILE A 133 -11.40 21.51 -13.53
C ILE A 133 -11.34 20.74 -12.21
N VAL A 134 -10.15 20.31 -11.79
CA VAL A 134 -9.97 19.56 -10.54
C VAL A 134 -10.38 20.42 -9.34
N GLU A 135 -9.94 21.67 -9.25
CA GLU A 135 -10.33 22.61 -8.19
C GLU A 135 -11.83 22.88 -8.15
N GLN A 136 -12.51 22.85 -9.29
CA GLN A 136 -13.95 23.06 -9.35
C GLN A 136 -14.75 21.81 -8.96
N GLU A 137 -14.26 20.62 -9.33
CA GLU A 137 -15.01 19.36 -9.19
C GLU A 137 -14.74 18.64 -7.87
N PHE A 138 -13.54 18.80 -7.31
CA PHE A 138 -13.12 18.22 -6.04
C PHE A 138 -13.45 19.13 -4.86
N GLU A 139 -13.65 18.51 -3.69
CA GLU A 139 -13.96 19.24 -2.46
C GLU A 139 -12.70 19.74 -1.75
N CYS A 140 -11.57 19.05 -1.93
CA CYS A 140 -10.30 19.44 -1.32
C CYS A 140 -9.46 20.32 -2.25
N ASP A 141 -8.96 21.43 -1.71
CA ASP A 141 -8.03 22.31 -2.42
C ASP A 141 -6.71 21.59 -2.73
N LEU A 142 -6.16 21.85 -3.92
CA LEU A 142 -4.85 21.33 -4.33
C LEU A 142 -3.76 21.79 -3.36
N GLY A 143 -3.02 20.85 -2.77
CA GLY A 143 -1.93 21.06 -1.83
C GLY A 143 -2.28 20.89 -0.35
N ASN A 144 -3.55 20.55 -0.04
CA ASN A 144 -4.01 20.27 1.33
C ASN A 144 -4.35 18.79 1.56
N GLU A 145 -3.95 17.92 0.64
CA GLU A 145 -4.22 16.49 0.67
C GLU A 145 -3.33 15.70 1.65
N ALA A 146 -3.91 14.66 2.26
CA ALA A 146 -3.14 13.70 3.04
C ALA A 146 -2.14 12.96 2.16
N ARG A 147 -0.89 12.80 2.64
CA ARG A 147 0.12 12.01 1.92
C ARG A 147 -0.29 10.55 1.92
N HIS A 148 -0.60 10.02 0.75
CA HIS A 148 -1.03 8.63 0.54
C HIS A 148 0.10 7.58 0.62
N GLY A 149 1.34 7.97 0.95
CA GLY A 149 2.46 7.04 1.20
C GLY A 149 3.10 6.37 -0.04
N TYR A 150 2.47 6.42 -1.21
CA TYR A 150 3.07 5.94 -2.47
C TYR A 150 4.31 6.74 -2.89
N GLN A 151 5.30 6.04 -3.44
CA GLN A 151 6.44 6.65 -4.11
C GLN A 151 6.05 7.04 -5.53
N LEU A 152 6.33 8.28 -5.93
CA LEU A 152 5.94 8.83 -7.23
C LEU A 152 7.19 9.06 -8.13
N PRO A 153 7.08 8.84 -9.46
CA PRO A 153 5.95 8.23 -10.16
C PRO A 153 5.88 6.70 -9.93
N ALA A 154 4.68 6.13 -10.03
CA ALA A 154 4.48 4.67 -9.97
C ALA A 154 3.46 4.20 -11.01
N THR A 155 3.83 3.21 -11.82
CA THR A 155 2.91 2.59 -12.78
C THR A 155 1.77 1.85 -12.06
N ILE A 156 0.58 1.78 -12.66
CA ILE A 156 -0.55 1.03 -12.07
C ILE A 156 -0.16 -0.43 -11.81
N THR A 157 0.60 -1.06 -12.69
CA THR A 157 1.10 -2.43 -12.49
C THR A 157 2.01 -2.55 -11.25
N GLN A 158 2.86 -1.55 -11.00
CA GLN A 158 3.67 -1.52 -9.76
C GLN A 158 2.79 -1.35 -8.52
N LEU A 159 1.74 -0.52 -8.60
CA LEU A 159 0.81 -0.31 -7.49
C LEU A 159 0.01 -1.59 -7.18
N ILE A 160 -0.50 -2.29 -8.19
CA ILE A 160 -1.19 -3.59 -8.04
C ILE A 160 -0.25 -4.59 -7.36
N ARG A 161 0.99 -4.70 -7.84
CA ARG A 161 1.98 -5.58 -7.22
C ARG A 161 2.29 -5.19 -5.76
N GLN A 162 2.40 -3.90 -5.45
CA GLN A 162 2.64 -3.44 -4.08
C GLN A 162 1.47 -3.81 -3.15
N ARG A 163 0.23 -3.67 -3.62
CA ARG A 163 -0.98 -4.15 -2.91
C ARG A 163 -0.89 -5.64 -2.61
N GLU A 164 -0.65 -6.46 -3.64
CA GLU A 164 -0.56 -7.92 -3.48
C GLU A 164 0.56 -8.33 -2.50
N GLU A 165 1.73 -7.70 -2.60
CA GLU A 165 2.85 -7.94 -1.67
C GLU A 165 2.49 -7.54 -0.23
N ASN A 166 1.78 -6.42 -0.04
CA ASN A 166 1.34 -5.97 1.27
C ASN A 166 0.27 -6.88 1.88
N GLU A 167 -0.69 -7.35 1.09
CA GLU A 167 -1.71 -8.29 1.52
C GLU A 167 -1.09 -9.64 1.92
N ALA A 168 -0.15 -10.15 1.12
CA ALA A 168 0.58 -11.38 1.42
C ALA A 168 1.37 -11.25 2.73
N ARG A 169 2.12 -10.15 2.91
CA ARG A 169 2.85 -9.88 4.17
C ARG A 169 1.92 -9.74 5.36
N GLY A 170 0.75 -9.11 5.18
CA GLY A 170 -0.28 -8.99 6.21
C GLY A 170 -0.79 -10.36 6.67
N LYS A 171 -1.05 -11.27 5.72
CA LYS A 171 -1.46 -12.66 6.00
C LYS A 171 -0.37 -13.43 6.75
N GLU A 172 0.88 -13.35 6.29
CA GLU A 172 2.02 -13.99 6.96
C GLU A 172 2.22 -13.47 8.41
N MET A 173 2.09 -12.16 8.60
CA MET A 173 2.23 -11.54 9.92
C MET A 173 1.08 -11.94 10.85
N LEU A 174 -0.15 -12.00 10.34
CA LEU A 174 -1.31 -12.47 11.09
C LEU A 174 -1.17 -13.94 11.50
N GLU A 175 -0.71 -14.80 10.60
CA GLU A 175 -0.44 -16.21 10.89
C GLU A 175 0.65 -16.36 11.95
N ALA A 176 1.74 -15.58 11.84
CA ALA A 176 2.80 -15.54 12.85
C ALA A 176 2.25 -15.10 14.21
N MET A 177 1.41 -14.06 14.27
CA MET A 177 0.77 -13.61 15.51
C MET A 177 -0.17 -14.66 16.11
N MET A 178 -0.99 -15.33 15.29
CA MET A 178 -1.86 -16.41 15.76
C MET A 178 -1.03 -17.57 16.32
N SER A 179 0.06 -17.95 15.64
CA SER A 179 0.97 -19.00 16.12
C SER A 179 1.62 -18.64 17.46
N LEU A 180 2.02 -17.38 17.65
CA LEU A 180 2.54 -16.85 18.92
C LEU A 180 1.46 -16.84 20.01
N GLY A 181 0.22 -16.49 19.67
CA GLY A 181 -0.92 -16.52 20.59
C GLY A 181 -1.26 -17.94 21.04
N VAL A 182 -1.24 -18.92 20.14
CA VAL A 182 -1.43 -20.35 20.48
C VAL A 182 -0.28 -20.84 21.36
N ALA A 183 0.97 -20.53 21.01
CA ALA A 183 2.14 -20.89 21.81
C ALA A 183 2.12 -20.24 23.21
N SER A 184 1.69 -18.98 23.31
CA SER A 184 1.49 -18.26 24.57
C SER A 184 0.40 -18.89 25.43
N ARG A 185 -0.74 -19.27 24.83
CA ARG A 185 -1.84 -19.96 25.54
C ARG A 185 -1.45 -21.35 26.04
N GLN A 186 -0.55 -22.04 25.33
CA GLN A 186 -0.04 -23.37 25.71
C GLN A 186 1.06 -23.28 26.78
N THR A 187 1.86 -22.22 26.80
CA THR A 187 2.99 -22.07 27.74
C THR A 187 2.68 -21.17 28.95
N GLY A 188 1.58 -20.42 28.94
CA GLY A 188 1.20 -19.49 30.01
C GLY A 188 2.07 -18.23 30.09
N ALA A 189 2.98 -18.01 29.13
CA ALA A 189 3.90 -16.88 29.09
C ALA A 189 3.37 -15.73 28.22
N HIS A 190 3.71 -14.48 28.58
CA HIS A 190 3.23 -13.28 27.90
C HIS A 190 3.74 -13.24 26.43
N PRO A 191 2.90 -12.96 25.42
CA PRO A 191 3.25 -13.10 23.99
C PRO A 191 4.43 -12.19 23.57
N LEU A 192 4.59 -11.03 24.20
CA LEU A 192 5.73 -10.13 24.02
C LEU A 192 7.06 -10.74 24.51
N GLU A 193 7.05 -11.54 25.57
CA GLU A 193 8.26 -12.20 26.08
C GLU A 193 8.69 -13.38 25.20
N LEU A 194 7.71 -14.06 24.59
CA LEU A 194 7.97 -15.11 23.59
C LEU A 194 8.52 -14.52 22.28
N ALA A 195 7.98 -13.41 21.79
CA ALA A 195 8.53 -12.70 20.63
C ALA A 195 9.95 -12.18 20.91
N ARG A 196 10.19 -11.60 22.09
CA ARG A 196 11.51 -11.13 22.53
C ARG A 196 12.52 -12.27 22.64
N SER A 197 12.13 -13.41 23.22
CA SER A 197 12.99 -14.58 23.32
C SER A 197 13.27 -15.22 21.96
N ALA A 198 12.29 -15.27 21.04
CA ALA A 198 12.50 -15.77 19.68
C ALA A 198 13.43 -14.86 18.86
N LEU A 199 13.28 -13.54 18.97
CA LEU A 199 14.16 -12.57 18.31
C LEU A 199 15.59 -12.63 18.87
N VAL A 200 15.74 -12.72 20.19
CA VAL A 200 17.04 -12.92 20.86
C VAL A 200 17.66 -14.25 20.42
N LEU A 201 16.89 -15.34 20.36
CA LEU A 201 17.38 -16.64 19.93
C LEU A 201 17.83 -16.62 18.46
N ARG A 202 17.10 -15.91 17.59
CA ARG A 202 17.47 -15.73 16.17
C ARG A 202 18.73 -14.87 16.02
N ALA A 203 18.89 -13.83 16.83
CA ALA A 203 20.08 -12.99 16.87
C ALA A 203 21.30 -13.76 17.39
N VAL A 204 21.14 -14.55 18.46
CA VAL A 204 22.16 -15.46 18.99
C VAL A 204 22.55 -16.50 17.95
N GLY A 205 21.57 -17.12 17.27
CA GLY A 205 21.83 -18.10 16.21
C GLY A 205 22.62 -17.51 15.04
N LYS A 206 22.26 -16.31 14.56
CA LYS A 206 23.01 -15.62 13.50
C LYS A 206 24.44 -15.28 13.95
N GLY A 207 24.60 -14.76 15.17
CA GLY A 207 25.93 -14.45 15.73
C GLY A 207 26.82 -15.68 15.89
N LEU A 208 26.24 -16.80 16.34
CA LEU A 208 26.96 -18.07 16.48
C LEU A 208 27.40 -18.62 15.13
N LEU A 209 26.50 -18.60 14.13
CA LEU A 209 26.81 -19.07 12.77
C LEU A 209 27.94 -18.22 12.14
N GLN A 210 27.87 -16.90 12.30
CA GLN A 210 28.89 -16.00 11.78
C GLN A 210 30.25 -16.19 12.47
N ALA A 211 30.27 -16.44 13.79
CA ALA A 211 31.48 -16.77 14.53
C ALA A 211 32.10 -18.11 14.07
N ILE A 212 31.26 -19.12 13.81
CA ILE A 212 31.71 -20.43 13.29
C ILE A 212 32.29 -20.27 11.88
N VAL A 213 31.60 -19.58 10.98
CA VAL A 213 32.08 -19.34 9.60
C VAL A 213 33.39 -18.55 9.61
N PHE A 214 33.49 -17.49 10.42
CA PHE A 214 34.72 -16.72 10.58
C PHE A 214 35.86 -17.58 11.14
N GLY A 215 35.59 -18.40 12.16
CA GLY A 215 36.58 -19.30 12.76
C GLY A 215 37.10 -20.34 11.77
N VAL A 216 36.20 -20.98 11.01
CA VAL A 216 36.57 -21.96 9.98
C VAL A 216 37.42 -21.30 8.89
N LEU A 217 37.00 -20.13 8.38
CA LEU A 217 37.76 -19.40 7.36
C LEU A 217 39.14 -18.97 7.86
N THR A 218 39.24 -18.44 9.08
CA THR A 218 40.52 -17.96 9.64
C THR A 218 41.48 -19.09 9.98
N VAL A 219 41.00 -20.23 10.50
CA VAL A 219 41.83 -21.42 10.76
C VAL A 219 42.34 -22.06 9.46
N LEU A 220 41.53 -22.05 8.39
CA LEU A 220 41.94 -22.55 7.07
C LEU A 220 42.94 -21.62 6.38
N LEU A 221 42.75 -20.29 6.48
CA LEU A 221 43.65 -19.29 5.89
C LEU A 221 45.00 -19.20 6.61
N PHE A 222 44.99 -19.33 7.95
CA PHE A 222 46.17 -19.18 8.79
C PHE A 222 46.46 -20.49 9.52
N LYS A 223 46.96 -21.47 8.75
CA LYS A 223 47.36 -22.83 9.19
C LYS A 223 47.94 -22.85 10.62
N GLY A 224 47.09 -23.11 11.61
CA GLY A 224 47.49 -23.51 12.96
C GLY A 224 48.11 -22.44 13.89
N LEU A 225 47.74 -21.16 13.77
CA LEU A 225 48.06 -20.20 14.85
C LEU A 225 47.00 -20.27 15.97
N TRP A 226 47.39 -20.76 17.16
CA TRP A 226 46.53 -20.84 18.36
C TRP A 226 45.87 -19.50 18.76
N LEU A 227 46.45 -18.38 18.33
CA LEU A 227 45.92 -17.03 18.52
C LEU A 227 44.54 -16.83 17.84
N TRP A 228 44.32 -17.41 16.65
CA TRP A 228 43.05 -17.29 15.93
C TRP A 228 41.95 -18.14 16.55
N VAL A 229 42.31 -19.29 17.12
CA VAL A 229 41.40 -20.11 17.91
C VAL A 229 40.95 -19.34 19.15
N GLY A 230 41.88 -18.70 19.87
CA GLY A 230 41.57 -17.85 21.01
C GLY A 230 40.67 -16.66 20.63
N LEU A 231 40.96 -15.98 19.52
CA LEU A 231 40.16 -14.86 19.02
C LEU A 231 38.74 -15.30 18.62
N THR A 232 38.59 -16.49 18.03
CA THR A 232 37.29 -17.06 17.67
C THR A 232 36.46 -17.37 18.90
N VAL A 233 37.06 -17.95 19.96
CA VAL A 233 36.38 -18.20 21.23
C VAL A 233 35.92 -16.89 21.88
N VAL A 234 36.77 -15.86 21.84
CA VAL A 234 36.44 -14.52 22.34
C VAL A 234 35.29 -13.89 21.53
N LEU A 235 35.32 -14.00 20.20
CA LEU A 235 34.23 -13.54 19.32
C LEU A 235 32.92 -14.30 19.55
N LEU A 236 32.99 -15.60 19.83
CA LEU A 236 31.83 -16.46 20.08
C LEU A 236 31.09 -16.07 21.37
N VAL A 237 31.76 -15.39 22.30
CA VAL A 237 31.14 -14.85 23.52
C VAL A 237 30.76 -13.38 23.35
N LEU A 238 31.63 -12.56 22.74
CA LEU A 238 31.40 -11.12 22.59
C LEU A 238 30.33 -10.77 21.56
N LEU A 239 30.26 -11.46 20.42
CA LEU A 239 29.27 -11.13 19.38
C LEU A 239 27.83 -11.34 19.86
N PRO A 240 27.46 -12.46 20.49
CA PRO A 240 26.12 -12.61 21.05
C PRO A 240 25.79 -11.53 22.08
N LEU A 241 26.74 -11.20 22.97
CA LEU A 241 26.57 -10.12 23.95
C LEU A 241 26.34 -8.75 23.30
N LEU A 242 27.09 -8.42 22.25
CA LEU A 242 26.94 -7.14 21.52
C LEU A 242 25.62 -7.07 20.73
N TYR A 243 25.18 -8.18 20.13
CA TYR A 243 23.88 -8.21 19.45
C TYR A 243 22.72 -8.11 20.45
N VAL A 244 22.81 -8.80 21.59
CA VAL A 244 21.82 -8.69 22.67
C VAL A 244 21.80 -7.30 23.27
N SER A 245 22.96 -6.65 23.47
CA SER A 245 23.01 -5.29 24.01
C SER A 245 22.47 -4.26 23.04
N LYS A 246 22.72 -4.39 21.73
CA LYS A 246 22.12 -3.51 20.71
C LYS A 246 20.61 -3.65 20.67
N VAL A 247 20.11 -4.88 20.70
CA VAL A 247 18.66 -5.14 20.74
C VAL A 247 18.06 -4.60 22.06
N ALA A 248 18.73 -4.78 23.19
CA ALA A 248 18.28 -4.24 24.47
C ALA A 248 18.32 -2.70 24.54
N ALA A 249 19.26 -2.05 23.87
CA ALA A 249 19.35 -0.59 23.81
C ALA A 249 18.22 0.03 22.98
N VAL A 250 17.84 -0.60 21.86
CA VAL A 250 16.68 -0.17 21.04
C VAL A 250 15.39 -0.16 21.86
N PHE A 251 15.21 -1.15 22.74
CA PHE A 251 14.02 -1.21 23.61
C PHE A 251 14.10 -0.35 24.86
N LYS A 252 15.26 0.22 25.18
CA LYS A 252 15.40 1.12 26.33
C LYS A 252 14.98 2.55 25.95
N ASP A 253 15.23 2.94 24.70
CA ASP A 253 14.79 4.21 24.11
C ASP A 253 13.25 4.31 24.08
N ASP A 254 12.55 3.24 23.71
CA ASP A 254 11.08 3.20 23.69
C ASP A 254 10.41 3.29 25.08
N THR A 255 11.15 3.04 26.17
CA THR A 255 10.61 3.13 27.54
C THR A 255 10.85 4.47 28.24
N ASP A 256 11.82 5.25 27.76
CA ASP A 256 12.15 6.55 28.36
C ASP A 256 11.33 7.70 27.73
N ASP A 257 10.74 7.51 26.53
CA ASP A 257 9.93 8.52 25.83
C ASP A 257 8.43 8.53 26.20
N VAL A 258 7.97 7.64 27.08
CA VAL A 258 6.56 7.61 27.57
C VAL A 258 6.44 8.21 28.99
N GLY A 259 7.52 8.78 29.52
CA GLY A 259 7.61 9.24 30.91
C GLY A 259 7.53 10.75 31.16
N GLU A 260 7.62 11.61 30.14
CA GLU A 260 7.85 13.06 30.36
C GLU A 260 6.96 14.03 29.55
N GLU A 261 5.79 13.60 29.04
CA GLU A 261 4.74 14.53 28.54
C GLU A 261 3.36 14.29 29.20
N ALA A 262 3.36 13.91 30.48
CA ALA A 262 2.16 13.89 31.30
C ALA A 262 2.35 14.71 32.58
N LEU A 263 2.58 16.02 32.44
CA LEU A 263 2.30 17.06 33.45
C LEU A 263 2.68 18.45 32.92
N CYS A 264 1.78 19.06 32.12
CA CYS A 264 1.32 20.46 32.17
C CYS A 264 0.39 20.74 30.99
#